data_AF-A0AAF0Q4S0-F1
#
_entry.id   AF-A0AAF0Q4S0-F1
#
_cell.length_a   1.000
_cell.length_b   1.000
_cell.length_c   1.000
_cell.angle_alpha   90.00
_cell.angle_beta   90.00
_cell.angle_gamma   90.00
#
_symmetry.space_group_name_H-M   'P 1'
#
loop_
_entity.id
_entity.type
_entity.pdbx_description
1 polymer ?
#
loop_
_entity_poly.entity_id
_entity_poly.type
_entity_poly.pdbx_seq_one_letter_code
_entity_poly.pdbx_strand_id
1 'polypeptide(L)'
;MFLCNGNHHSLKWWSFEVLILLSGLLPNPKLETSVLSICLTISSLHFVIPFGLGVGASTRVSNELGSGNPQKALVAVRVAMFLAVVETVVVSTVTFLCRGVLGKAYSNDEQVVDYVAAIAPFLCLSFITDSLQAVISGKSSN
;
A
#
# COMPACT_ATOMS: atom_id res chain seq x y z
N MET A 1 4.06 -16.63 -11.21
CA MET A 1 4.96 -16.39 -12.35
C MET A 1 4.55 -15.09 -13.03
N PHE A 2 5.18 -13.98 -12.66
CA PHE A 2 5.42 -12.81 -13.50
C PHE A 2 6.58 -12.07 -12.84
N LEU A 3 7.78 -12.62 -13.08
CA LEU A 3 9.01 -11.85 -12.99
C LEU A 3 9.13 -11.05 -14.29
N CYS A 4 9.74 -9.87 -14.16
CA CYS A 4 10.21 -8.97 -15.22
C CYS A 4 9.24 -7.87 -15.71
N ASN A 5 9.09 -6.80 -14.92
CA ASN A 5 9.62 -5.46 -15.28
C ASN A 5 9.56 -4.50 -14.06
N GLY A 6 10.71 -3.99 -13.61
CA GLY A 6 10.81 -2.94 -12.59
C GLY A 6 11.58 -3.35 -11.32
N ASN A 7 12.91 -3.38 -11.41
CA ASN A 7 13.82 -3.75 -10.30
C ASN A 7 13.53 -3.01 -8.96
N HIS A 8 12.95 -1.80 -9.00
CA HIS A 8 12.58 -1.05 -7.80
C HIS A 8 11.43 -1.67 -6.98
N HIS A 9 10.40 -2.21 -7.64
CA HIS A 9 9.20 -2.67 -6.93
C HIS A 9 9.42 -4.04 -6.28
N SER A 10 10.17 -4.92 -6.95
CA SER A 10 10.54 -6.23 -6.41
C SER A 10 11.51 -6.10 -5.23
N LEU A 11 12.47 -5.18 -5.28
CA LEU A 11 13.36 -4.88 -4.15
C LEU A 11 12.58 -4.32 -2.96
N LYS A 12 11.63 -3.41 -3.17
CA LYS A 12 10.81 -2.85 -2.09
C LYS A 12 10.01 -3.92 -1.36
N TRP A 13 9.39 -4.85 -2.10
CA TRP A 13 8.66 -5.98 -1.52
C TRP A 13 9.59 -6.97 -0.81
N TRP A 14 10.73 -7.33 -1.43
CA TRP A 14 11.72 -8.20 -0.79
C TRP A 14 12.31 -7.58 0.48
N SER A 15 12.58 -6.28 0.48
CA SER A 15 13.05 -5.57 1.66
C SER A 15 12.01 -5.56 2.76
N PHE A 16 10.72 -5.44 2.44
CA PHE A 16 9.64 -5.58 3.42
C PHE A 16 9.65 -6.96 4.06
N GLU A 17 9.71 -8.03 3.27
CA GLU A 17 9.77 -9.43 3.76
C GLU A 17 11.01 -9.70 4.64
N VAL A 18 12.17 -9.14 4.28
CA VAL A 18 13.40 -9.25 5.07
C VAL A 18 13.31 -8.46 6.37
N LEU A 19 12.77 -7.24 6.35
CA LEU A 19 12.53 -6.43 7.55
C LEU A 19 11.55 -7.13 8.48
N ILE A 20 10.54 -7.79 7.89
CA ILE A 20 9.57 -8.63 8.58
C ILE A 20 10.27 -9.79 9.30
N LEU A 21 11.09 -10.56 8.58
CA LEU A 21 11.82 -11.71 9.14
C LEU A 21 12.80 -11.30 10.23
N LEU A 22 13.46 -10.14 10.08
CA LEU A 22 14.38 -9.60 11.07
C LEU A 22 13.65 -9.13 12.34
N SER A 23 12.43 -8.59 12.22
CA SER A 23 11.60 -8.20 13.38
C SER A 23 11.33 -9.38 14.32
N GLY A 24 11.14 -10.59 13.77
CA GLY A 24 10.90 -11.80 14.56
C GLY A 24 12.12 -12.30 15.34
N LEU A 25 13.31 -11.78 15.04
CA LEU A 25 14.57 -12.13 15.70
C LEU A 25 14.93 -11.17 16.85
N LEU A 26 14.13 -10.12 17.08
CA LEU A 26 14.34 -9.19 18.18
C LEU A 26 13.99 -9.82 19.54
N PRO A 27 14.59 -9.32 20.63
CA PRO A 27 14.49 -9.91 21.97
C PRO A 27 13.06 -10.00 22.54
N ASN A 28 12.08 -9.32 21.94
CA ASN A 28 10.66 -9.39 22.31
C ASN A 28 9.78 -9.88 21.14
N PRO A 29 9.71 -11.19 20.88
CA PRO A 29 9.02 -11.74 19.70
C PRO A 29 7.50 -11.50 19.70
N LYS A 30 6.84 -11.33 20.86
CA LYS A 30 5.40 -11.00 20.94
C LYS A 30 5.06 -9.60 20.44
N LEU A 31 5.95 -8.65 20.72
CA LEU A 31 5.82 -7.24 20.36
C LEU A 31 5.95 -7.09 18.84
N GLU A 32 7.02 -7.64 18.29
CA GLU A 32 7.37 -7.49 16.89
C GLU A 32 6.38 -8.23 15.98
N THR A 33 6.00 -9.47 16.31
CA THR A 33 5.01 -10.23 15.52
C THR A 33 3.64 -9.55 15.41
N SER A 34 3.23 -8.81 16.44
CA SER A 34 1.98 -8.05 16.45
C SER A 34 2.06 -6.85 15.51
N VAL A 35 3.12 -6.05 15.64
CA VAL A 35 3.40 -4.91 14.74
C VAL A 35 3.49 -5.40 13.30
N LEU A 36 4.19 -6.51 13.09
CA LEU A 36 4.35 -7.16 11.81
C LEU A 36 3.03 -7.52 11.15
N SER A 37 2.14 -8.15 11.90
CA SER A 37 0.87 -8.64 11.38
C SER A 37 -0.04 -7.47 10.98
N ILE A 38 -0.01 -6.39 11.76
CA ILE A 38 -0.70 -5.13 11.41
C ILE A 38 -0.12 -4.56 10.11
N CYS A 39 1.20 -4.44 10.00
CA CYS A 39 1.88 -3.97 8.79
C CYS A 39 1.55 -4.82 7.56
N LEU A 40 1.62 -6.15 7.69
CA LEU A 40 1.30 -7.09 6.62
C LEU A 40 -0.15 -6.97 6.16
N THR A 41 -1.08 -6.81 7.10
CA THR A 41 -2.50 -6.65 6.79
C THR A 41 -2.74 -5.35 6.02
N ILE A 42 -2.15 -4.25 6.48
CA ILE A 42 -2.29 -2.94 5.82
C ILE A 42 -1.62 -2.96 4.44
N SER A 43 -0.41 -3.49 4.32
CA SER A 43 0.30 -3.64 3.04
C SER A 43 -0.47 -4.53 2.07
N SER A 44 -1.09 -5.60 2.56
CA SER A 44 -1.92 -6.50 1.73
C SER A 44 -3.17 -5.77 1.22
N LEU A 45 -3.86 -5.03 2.07
CA LEU A 45 -5.02 -4.22 1.66
C LEU A 45 -4.61 -3.17 0.63
N HIS A 46 -3.51 -2.47 0.88
CA HIS A 46 -2.97 -1.45 -0.01
C HIS A 46 -2.47 -2.01 -1.35
N PHE A 47 -2.19 -3.32 -1.44
CA PHE A 47 -1.86 -3.95 -2.71
C PHE A 47 -3.12 -4.44 -3.44
N VAL A 48 -4.00 -5.14 -2.75
CA VAL A 48 -5.15 -5.83 -3.36
C VAL A 48 -6.18 -4.85 -3.91
N ILE A 49 -6.45 -3.74 -3.21
CA ILE A 49 -7.45 -2.76 -3.62
C ILE A 49 -7.06 -2.06 -4.94
N PRO A 50 -5.90 -1.38 -5.04
CA PRO A 50 -5.50 -0.73 -6.29
C PRO A 50 -5.20 -1.74 -7.40
N PHE A 51 -4.75 -2.96 -7.07
CA PHE A 51 -4.62 -4.02 -8.07
C PHE A 51 -5.96 -4.38 -8.71
N GLY A 52 -7.01 -4.59 -7.91
CA GLY A 52 -8.36 -4.86 -8.42
C GLY A 52 -8.91 -3.71 -9.26
N LEU A 53 -8.71 -2.46 -8.81
CA LEU A 53 -9.07 -1.27 -9.57
C LEU A 53 -8.30 -1.18 -10.90
N GLY A 54 -7.01 -1.51 -10.89
CA GLY A 54 -6.15 -1.52 -12.07
C GLY A 54 -6.59 -2.54 -13.11
N VAL A 55 -6.97 -3.75 -12.69
CA VAL A 55 -7.53 -4.77 -13.60
C VAL A 55 -8.82 -4.27 -14.24
N GLY A 56 -9.77 -3.77 -13.45
CA GLY A 56 -11.03 -3.24 -13.97
C GLY A 56 -10.84 -2.03 -14.90
N ALA A 57 -9.93 -1.12 -14.54
CA ALA A 57 -9.56 0.02 -15.37
C ALA A 57 -8.91 -0.42 -16.68
N SER A 58 -8.02 -1.41 -16.66
CA SER A 58 -7.36 -1.96 -17.85
C SER A 58 -8.39 -2.54 -18.84
N THR A 59 -9.38 -3.28 -18.35
CA THR A 59 -10.48 -3.78 -19.20
C THR A 59 -11.30 -2.63 -19.79
N ARG A 60 -11.65 -1.60 -19.00
CA ARG A 60 -12.36 -0.41 -19.50
C ARG A 60 -11.57 0.32 -20.57
N VAL A 61 -10.29 0.58 -20.33
CA VAL A 61 -9.38 1.26 -21.27
C VAL A 61 -9.26 0.46 -22.56
N SER A 62 -9.07 -0.85 -22.46
CA SER A 62 -8.97 -1.75 -23.61
C SER A 62 -10.24 -1.75 -24.45
N ASN A 63 -11.42 -1.76 -23.81
CA ASN A 63 -12.70 -1.71 -24.51
C ASN A 63 -12.92 -0.36 -25.22
N GLU A 64 -12.61 0.76 -24.57
CA GLU A 64 -12.75 2.09 -25.18
C GLU A 64 -11.77 2.28 -26.35
N LEU A 65 -10.53 1.80 -26.23
CA LEU A 65 -9.55 1.79 -27.32
C LEU A 65 -10.01 0.89 -28.48
N GLY A 66 -10.50 -0.32 -28.19
CA GLY A 66 -11.03 -1.24 -29.19
C GLY A 66 -12.26 -0.70 -29.93
N SER A 67 -13.03 0.19 -29.29
CA SER A 67 -14.16 0.90 -29.91
C SER A 67 -13.78 2.15 -30.72
N GLY A 68 -12.48 2.46 -30.83
CA GLY A 68 -11.99 3.65 -31.53
C GLY A 68 -12.17 4.97 -30.76
N ASN A 69 -12.40 4.92 -29.43
CA ASN A 69 -12.66 6.09 -28.59
C ASN A 69 -11.50 6.38 -27.61
N PRO A 70 -10.35 6.89 -28.07
CA PRO A 70 -9.17 7.13 -27.22
C PRO A 70 -9.42 8.19 -26.13
N GLN A 71 -10.34 9.14 -26.36
CA GLN A 71 -10.70 10.14 -25.36
C GLN A 71 -11.36 9.51 -24.13
N LYS A 72 -12.25 8.52 -24.32
CA LYS A 72 -12.89 7.79 -23.21
C LYS A 72 -11.89 6.90 -22.48
N ALA A 73 -10.94 6.32 -23.22
CA ALA A 73 -9.83 5.57 -22.63
C ALA A 73 -8.99 6.45 -21.69
N LEU A 74 -8.65 7.69 -22.09
CA LEU A 74 -7.92 8.64 -21.23
C LEU A 74 -8.71 9.01 -19.97
N VAL A 75 -10.03 9.20 -20.08
CA VAL A 75 -10.89 9.44 -18.91
C VAL A 75 -10.86 8.23 -17.96
N ALA A 76 -10.94 7.01 -18.48
CA ALA A 76 -10.86 5.80 -17.65
C ALA A 76 -9.52 5.70 -16.90
N VAL A 77 -8.39 6.02 -17.54
CA VAL A 77 -7.08 6.11 -16.87
C VAL A 77 -7.07 7.17 -15.77
N ARG A 78 -7.58 8.37 -16.04
CA ARG A 78 -7.62 9.47 -15.05
C ARG A 78 -8.48 9.10 -13.83
N VAL A 79 -9.63 8.47 -14.05
CA VAL A 79 -10.51 8.00 -12.97
C VAL A 79 -9.81 6.92 -12.14
N ALA A 80 -9.13 5.98 -12.78
CA ALA A 80 -8.38 4.93 -12.08
C ALA A 80 -7.24 5.51 -11.22
N MET A 81 -6.50 6.49 -11.74
CA MET A 81 -5.47 7.21 -10.99
C MET A 81 -6.06 7.96 -9.79
N PHE A 82 -7.19 8.65 -9.97
CA PHE A 82 -7.87 9.35 -8.89
C PHE A 82 -8.34 8.38 -7.79
N LEU A 83 -8.94 7.25 -8.16
CA LEU A 83 -9.37 6.22 -7.21
C LEU A 83 -8.19 5.62 -6.42
N ALA A 84 -7.03 5.43 -7.06
CA ALA A 84 -5.83 4.97 -6.38
C ALA A 84 -5.32 5.97 -5.33
N VAL A 85 -5.32 7.27 -5.65
CA VAL A 85 -4.94 8.33 -4.69
C VAL A 85 -5.91 8.38 -3.51
N VAL A 86 -7.22 8.32 -3.78
CA VAL A 86 -8.26 8.32 -2.74
C VAL A 86 -8.10 7.10 -1.83
N GLU A 87 -7.85 5.92 -2.40
CA GLU A 87 -7.59 4.69 -1.65
C GLU A 87 -6.42 4.87 -0.68
N THR A 88 -5.30 5.43 -1.13
CA THR A 88 -4.12 5.61 -0.27
C THR A 88 -4.42 6.55 0.89
N VAL A 89 -5.12 7.66 0.62
CA VAL A 89 -5.50 8.63 1.66
C VAL A 89 -6.40 7.97 2.70
N VAL A 90 -7.38 7.16 2.27
CA VAL A 90 -8.27 6.43 3.17
C VAL A 90 -7.48 5.43 4.02
N VAL A 91 -6.62 4.60 3.41
CA VAL A 91 -5.82 3.60 4.14
C VAL A 91 -4.89 4.24 5.16
N SER A 92 -4.18 5.31 4.79
CA SER A 92 -3.31 6.06 5.71
C SER A 92 -4.10 6.68 6.86
N THR A 93 -5.26 7.28 6.57
CA THR A 93 -6.11 7.91 7.61
C THR A 93 -6.65 6.87 8.58
N VAL A 94 -7.18 5.75 8.07
CA VAL A 94 -7.71 4.66 8.90
C VAL A 94 -6.60 4.06 9.76
N THR A 95 -5.41 3.83 9.19
CA THR A 95 -4.24 3.31 9.92
C THR A 95 -3.84 4.25 11.06
N PHE A 96 -3.78 5.55 10.78
CA PHE A 96 -3.41 6.54 11.79
C PHE A 96 -4.43 6.64 12.93
N LEU A 97 -5.73 6.64 12.61
CA LEU A 97 -6.80 6.71 13.61
C LEU A 97 -6.91 5.41 14.43
N CYS A 98 -6.76 4.26 13.78
CA CYS A 98 -6.87 2.96 14.41
C CYS A 98 -5.59 2.54 15.17
N ARG A 99 -4.51 3.32 15.16
CA ARG A 99 -3.22 2.96 15.79
C ARG A 99 -3.35 2.51 17.25
N GLY A 100 -4.21 3.17 18.03
CA GLY A 100 -4.43 2.84 19.45
C GLY A 100 -5.31 1.59 19.66
N VAL A 101 -6.23 1.32 18.74
CA VAL A 101 -7.10 0.14 18.79
C VAL A 101 -6.36 -1.09 18.26
N LEU A 102 -5.56 -0.93 17.21
CA LEU A 102 -4.73 -2.00 16.63
C LEU A 102 -3.70 -2.51 17.63
N GLY A 103 -3.05 -1.62 18.38
CA GLY A 103 -2.15 -2.01 19.47
C GLY A 103 -2.87 -2.87 20.53
N LYS A 104 -4.05 -2.44 20.97
CA LYS A 104 -4.86 -3.16 21.98
C LYS A 104 -5.49 -4.44 21.47
N ALA A 105 -5.79 -4.54 20.17
CA ALA A 105 -6.38 -5.72 19.55
C ALA A 105 -5.36 -6.88 19.44
N TYR A 106 -4.09 -6.56 19.28
CA TYR A 106 -3.03 -7.55 19.12
C TYR A 106 -2.35 -7.94 20.44
N SER A 107 -2.28 -7.02 21.42
CA SER A 107 -1.72 -7.36 22.74
C SER A 107 -2.27 -6.45 23.85
N ASN A 108 -2.38 -7.01 25.06
CA ASN A 108 -2.77 -6.28 26.27
C ASN A 108 -1.58 -5.58 26.97
N ASP A 109 -0.36 -5.75 26.45
CA ASP A 109 0.83 -5.12 27.01
C ASP A 109 0.97 -3.68 26.47
N GLU A 110 0.93 -2.70 27.38
CA GLU A 110 1.02 -1.26 27.05
C GLU A 110 2.28 -0.92 26.25
N GLN A 111 3.38 -1.65 26.45
CA GLN A 111 4.60 -1.44 25.66
C GLN A 111 4.38 -1.71 24.17
N VAL A 112 3.46 -2.63 23.82
CA VAL A 112 3.11 -2.94 22.42
C VAL A 112 2.31 -1.82 21.81
N VAL A 113 1.37 -1.27 22.57
CA VAL A 113 0.50 -0.19 22.14
C VAL A 113 1.33 1.05 21.83
N ASP A 114 2.27 1.40 22.70
CA ASP A 114 3.15 2.57 22.52
C ASP A 114 4.09 2.41 21.33
N TYR A 115 4.64 1.21 21.12
CA TYR A 115 5.53 0.94 19.99
C TYR A 115 4.78 0.98 18.64
N VAL A 116 3.60 0.35 18.56
CA VAL A 116 2.72 0.44 17.38
C VAL A 116 2.32 1.89 17.12
N ALA A 117 1.98 2.64 18.16
CA ALA A 117 1.57 4.03 18.06
C ALA A 117 2.71 4.95 17.57
N ALA A 118 3.97 4.60 17.83
CA ALA A 118 5.16 5.30 17.37
C ALA A 118 5.53 4.97 15.91
N ILE A 119 5.35 3.71 15.47
CA ILE A 119 5.71 3.26 14.12
C ILE A 119 4.60 3.56 13.09
N ALA A 120 3.32 3.55 13.50
CA ALA A 120 2.18 3.86 12.64
C ALA A 120 2.31 5.17 11.83
N PRO A 121 2.73 6.32 12.39
CA PRO A 121 2.94 7.53 11.59
C PRO A 121 4.05 7.41 10.55
N PHE A 122 5.10 6.62 10.81
CA PHE A 122 6.16 6.35 9.84
C PHE A 122 5.63 5.56 8.63
N LEU A 123 4.81 4.53 8.88
CA LEU A 123 4.11 3.80 7.82
C LEU A 123 3.19 4.69 6.99
N CYS A 124 2.40 5.54 7.65
CA CYS A 124 1.51 6.47 6.96
C CYS A 124 2.30 7.42 6.05
N LEU A 125 3.44 7.92 6.54
CA LEU A 125 4.33 8.76 5.74
C LEU A 125 4.88 7.99 4.54
N SER A 126 5.32 6.75 4.71
CA SER A 126 5.81 5.90 3.61
C SER A 126 4.76 5.69 2.51
N PHE A 127 3.50 5.41 2.87
CA PHE A 127 2.42 5.25 1.88
C PHE A 127 2.11 6.55 1.14
N ILE A 128 2.11 7.68 1.84
CA ILE A 128 1.92 9.00 1.21
C ILE A 128 3.07 9.29 0.23
N THR A 129 4.32 9.01 0.62
CA THR A 129 5.47 9.21 -0.27
C THR A 129 5.44 8.29 -1.49
N ASP A 130 5.02 7.03 -1.32
CA ASP A 130 4.90 6.07 -2.40
C ASP A 130 3.81 6.50 -3.40
N SER A 131 2.65 6.94 -2.92
CA SER A 131 1.57 7.41 -3.80
C SER A 131 1.91 8.74 -4.46
N LEU A 132 2.60 9.65 -3.79
CA LEU A 132 3.13 10.85 -4.40
C LEU A 132 4.14 10.50 -5.52
N GLN A 133 5.04 9.55 -5.25
CA GLN A 133 5.98 9.06 -6.25
C GLN A 133 5.27 8.40 -7.44
N ALA A 134 4.18 7.65 -7.20
CA ALA A 134 3.38 7.05 -8.27
C ALA A 134 2.71 8.12 -9.15
N VAL A 135 2.18 9.20 -8.54
CA VAL A 135 1.58 10.33 -9.28
C VAL A 135 2.65 11.08 -10.08
N ILE A 136 3.81 11.38 -9.49
CA ILE A 136 4.91 12.09 -10.17
C ILE A 136 5.54 11.22 -11.27
N SER A 137 5.66 9.91 -11.04
CA SER A 137 6.21 8.95 -12.00
C SER A 137 5.20 8.53 -13.07
N GLY A 138 3.93 8.94 -12.93
CA GLY A 138 2.89 8.86 -13.95
C GLY A 138 3.29 9.74 -15.14
N LYS A 139 4.20 9.21 -15.95
CA LYS A 139 4.90 9.78 -17.10
C LYS A 139 4.32 11.09 -17.64
N SER A 140 5.18 12.11 -17.66
CA SER A 140 5.37 12.99 -18.81
C SER A 140 5.48 12.14 -20.08
N SER A 141 4.35 11.73 -20.65
CA SER A 141 4.25 11.24 -22.02
C SER A 141 3.89 12.46 -22.87
N ASN A 142 4.92 13.23 -23.23
CA ASN A 142 4.86 14.13 -24.38
C ASN A 142 5.50 13.39 -25.56
#